data_AF-A0A3D5AEJ4-F1
#
_entry.id   AF-A0A3D5AEJ4-F1
#
_cell.length_a   1.000
_cell.length_b   1.000
_cell.length_c   1.000
_cell.angle_alpha   90.00
_cell.angle_beta   90.00
_cell.angle_gamma   90.00
#
_symmetry.space_group_name_H-M   'P 1'
#
loop_
_entity.id
_entity.type
_entity.pdbx_description
1 polymer ?
#
loop_
_entity_poly.entity_id
_entity_poly.type
_entity_poly.pdbx_seq_one_letter_code
_entity_poly.pdbx_strand_id
1 'polypeptide(L)'
;MPGGTTLNGITFVTGDAEWTNKDLTINGILSASGDVEITLGASDALVINSTATGSGIMAKDDLEVDLNGGSLTMAGLLYSANQFILDTSGNPVFDVTGGIITWHLLIQGVDTGTCSVLYDSLLVYQPLDPVLNGTESPIIEVNHWEEQY
;
A
#
# COMPACT_ATOMS: atom_id res chain seq x y z
N MET A 1 -2.73 -7.31 -14.54
CA MET A 1 -2.32 -6.16 -15.38
C MET A 1 -1.00 -6.45 -16.11
N PRO A 2 -0.73 -5.81 -17.27
CA PRO A 2 0.55 -5.92 -17.99
C PRO A 2 1.74 -5.39 -17.18
N GLY A 3 2.97 -5.80 -17.51
CA GLY A 3 4.19 -5.34 -16.81
C GLY A 3 4.46 -3.85 -17.03
N GLY A 4 5.09 -3.20 -16.03
CA GLY A 4 5.39 -1.76 -16.08
C GLY A 4 4.16 -0.88 -15.82
N THR A 5 3.21 -1.36 -15.01
CA THR A 5 1.98 -0.61 -14.71
C THR A 5 2.28 0.55 -13.77
N THR A 6 1.66 1.70 -14.02
CA THR A 6 1.65 2.85 -13.12
C THR A 6 0.24 3.14 -12.64
N LEU A 7 0.04 3.14 -11.32
CA LEU A 7 -1.19 3.58 -10.66
C LEU A 7 -1.03 5.04 -10.23
N ASN A 8 -2.06 5.86 -10.47
CA ASN A 8 -2.04 7.28 -10.09
C ASN A 8 -3.27 7.61 -9.25
N GLY A 9 -3.09 8.44 -8.22
CA GLY A 9 -4.16 8.77 -7.27
C GLY A 9 -4.50 7.60 -6.35
N ILE A 10 -5.74 7.54 -5.89
CA ILE A 10 -6.24 6.44 -5.06
C ILE A 10 -6.83 5.37 -5.99
N THR A 11 -6.21 4.19 -6.01
CA THR A 11 -6.74 2.99 -6.67
C THR A 11 -7.36 2.10 -5.61
N PHE A 12 -8.68 1.91 -5.66
CA PHE A 12 -9.40 1.03 -4.74
C PHE A 12 -9.82 -0.26 -5.44
N VAL A 13 -9.50 -1.40 -4.82
CA VAL A 13 -9.85 -2.75 -5.27
C VAL A 13 -10.90 -3.33 -4.33
N THR A 14 -12.04 -3.74 -4.89
CA THR A 14 -13.03 -4.53 -4.15
C THR A 14 -12.59 -5.99 -4.14
N GLY A 15 -12.37 -6.55 -2.96
CA GLY A 15 -11.75 -7.86 -2.75
C GLY A 15 -10.24 -7.75 -2.62
N ASP A 16 -9.55 -8.82 -2.99
CA ASP A 16 -8.10 -8.93 -2.85
C ASP A 16 -7.37 -8.32 -4.05
N ALA A 17 -6.18 -7.78 -3.82
CA ALA A 17 -5.32 -7.23 -4.84
C ALA A 17 -4.00 -8.02 -4.91
N GLU A 18 -3.79 -8.74 -6.01
CA GLU A 18 -2.58 -9.54 -6.23
C GLU A 18 -1.67 -8.91 -7.29
N TRP A 19 -0.37 -8.86 -7.00
CA TRP A 19 0.66 -8.36 -7.91
C TRP A 19 1.89 -9.27 -7.99
N THR A 20 1.98 -10.03 -9.09
CA THR A 20 2.97 -11.13 -9.18
C THR A 20 3.94 -10.95 -10.36
N ASN A 21 5.24 -10.97 -10.07
CA ASN A 21 6.38 -11.04 -10.99
C ASN A 21 6.36 -9.99 -12.13
N LYS A 22 6.17 -8.72 -11.76
CA LYS A 22 6.28 -7.59 -12.70
C LYS A 22 6.47 -6.27 -11.97
N ASP A 23 7.03 -5.28 -12.65
CA ASP A 23 7.18 -3.92 -12.12
C ASP A 23 5.83 -3.23 -11.86
N LEU A 24 5.76 -2.49 -10.74
CA LEU A 24 4.66 -1.63 -10.34
C LEU A 24 5.18 -0.28 -9.85
N THR A 25 4.63 0.80 -10.37
CA THR A 25 4.81 2.15 -9.80
C THR A 25 3.48 2.65 -9.25
N ILE A 26 3.48 3.13 -8.01
CA ILE A 26 2.31 3.73 -7.37
C ILE A 26 2.62 5.20 -7.06
N ASN A 27 1.89 6.10 -7.73
CA ASN A 27 1.90 7.54 -7.49
C ASN A 27 0.61 7.92 -6.73
N GLY A 28 0.50 7.46 -5.50
CA GLY A 28 -0.69 7.61 -4.66
C GLY A 28 -0.90 6.38 -3.77
N ILE A 29 -2.15 5.97 -3.59
CA ILE A 29 -2.53 4.89 -2.66
C ILE A 29 -3.13 3.72 -3.44
N LEU A 30 -2.63 2.51 -3.20
CA LEU A 30 -3.33 1.27 -3.53
C LEU A 30 -4.07 0.80 -2.28
N SER A 31 -5.39 0.67 -2.35
CA SER A 31 -6.21 0.16 -1.25
C SER A 31 -7.06 -1.02 -1.70
N ALA A 32 -7.18 -2.04 -0.84
CA ALA A 32 -8.02 -3.20 -1.08
C ALA A 32 -8.96 -3.45 0.10
N SER A 33 -10.18 -3.90 -0.19
CA SER A 33 -11.15 -4.28 0.85
C SER A 33 -10.93 -5.67 1.43
N GLY A 34 -10.04 -6.47 0.83
CA GLY A 34 -9.50 -7.72 1.36
C GLY A 34 -7.99 -7.62 1.53
N ASP A 35 -7.29 -8.64 1.06
CA ASP A 35 -5.84 -8.76 1.15
C ASP A 35 -5.10 -7.98 0.05
N VAL A 36 -3.84 -7.66 0.30
CA VAL A 36 -2.91 -7.21 -0.73
C VAL A 36 -1.70 -8.14 -0.73
N GLU A 37 -1.49 -8.85 -1.83
CA GLU A 37 -0.38 -9.79 -2.01
C GLU A 37 0.55 -9.28 -3.11
N ILE A 38 1.84 -9.18 -2.82
CA ILE A 38 2.84 -8.68 -3.76
C ILE A 38 4.02 -9.65 -3.81
N THR A 39 4.26 -10.27 -4.96
CA THR A 39 5.42 -11.13 -5.21
C THR A 39 6.32 -10.50 -6.26
N LEU A 40 7.57 -10.22 -5.90
CA LEU A 40 8.57 -9.62 -6.78
C LEU A 40 9.76 -10.58 -6.98
N GLY A 41 10.05 -10.94 -8.23
CA GLY A 41 11.25 -11.67 -8.60
C GLY A 41 12.49 -10.78 -8.66
N ALA A 42 13.65 -11.40 -8.90
CA ALA A 42 14.97 -10.76 -8.85
C ALA A 42 15.18 -9.56 -9.80
N SER A 43 14.28 -9.31 -10.75
CA SER A 43 14.34 -8.17 -11.67
C SER A 43 13.13 -7.27 -11.60
N ASP A 44 12.22 -7.52 -10.65
CA ASP A 44 10.99 -6.76 -10.49
C ASP A 44 11.14 -5.69 -9.41
N ALA A 45 10.50 -4.54 -9.64
CA ALA A 45 10.50 -3.42 -8.72
C ALA A 45 9.08 -2.90 -8.43
N LEU A 46 8.80 -2.72 -7.14
CA LEU A 46 7.70 -1.90 -6.64
C LEU A 46 8.26 -0.56 -6.17
N VAL A 47 7.84 0.52 -6.82
CA VAL A 47 8.18 1.89 -6.44
C VAL A 47 6.92 2.64 -6.02
N ILE A 48 6.89 3.15 -4.79
CA ILE A 48 5.80 3.99 -4.29
C ILE A 48 6.33 5.40 -4.06
N ASN A 49 5.95 6.33 -4.92
CA ASN A 49 6.41 7.72 -4.85
C ASN A 49 5.54 8.54 -3.90
N SER A 50 6.15 9.37 -3.05
CA SER A 50 5.42 10.31 -2.20
C SER A 50 4.60 11.30 -3.03
N THR A 51 3.35 11.52 -2.64
CA THR A 51 2.49 12.56 -3.22
C THR A 51 1.98 13.53 -2.15
N ALA A 52 1.43 14.66 -2.56
CA ALA A 52 0.90 15.66 -1.62
C ALA A 52 -0.30 15.15 -0.80
N THR A 53 -1.08 14.23 -1.38
CA THR A 53 -2.27 13.62 -0.77
C THR A 53 -1.96 12.32 -0.02
N GLY A 54 -0.68 11.93 0.07
CA GLY A 54 -0.27 10.68 0.69
C GLY A 54 -0.11 9.54 -0.31
N SER A 55 0.74 8.59 0.07
CA SER A 55 1.08 7.44 -0.75
C SER A 55 1.20 6.19 0.11
N GLY A 56 1.00 5.02 -0.49
CA GLY A 56 1.12 3.79 0.26
C GLY A 56 0.29 2.63 -0.27
N ILE A 57 0.24 1.59 0.57
CA ILE A 57 -0.63 0.43 0.40
C ILE A 57 -1.50 0.30 1.65
N MET A 58 -2.79 0.05 1.46
CA MET A 58 -3.77 -0.13 2.54
C MET A 58 -4.60 -1.38 2.31
N ALA A 59 -4.31 -2.44 3.06
CA ALA A 59 -5.13 -3.64 3.12
C ALA A 59 -6.12 -3.56 4.28
N LYS A 60 -7.39 -3.91 4.04
CA LYS A 60 -8.37 -4.04 5.13
C LYS A 60 -8.10 -5.29 5.97
N ASP A 61 -7.48 -6.31 5.40
CA ASP A 61 -7.11 -7.53 6.12
C ASP A 61 -5.58 -7.65 6.17
N ASP A 62 -4.97 -8.54 5.37
CA ASP A 62 -3.52 -8.77 5.38
C ASP A 62 -2.79 -8.06 4.23
N LEU A 63 -1.54 -7.67 4.49
CA LEU A 63 -0.58 -7.23 3.49
C LEU A 63 0.58 -8.23 3.48
N GLU A 64 0.81 -8.89 2.36
CA GLU A 64 1.89 -9.84 2.18
C GLU A 64 2.81 -9.38 1.04
N VAL A 65 4.11 -9.37 1.32
CA VAL A 65 5.15 -8.99 0.36
C VAL A 65 6.23 -10.06 0.33
N ASP A 66 6.33 -10.77 -0.79
CA ASP A 66 7.39 -11.72 -1.10
C ASP A 66 8.46 -11.04 -1.98
N LEU A 67 9.65 -10.84 -1.43
CA LEU A 67 10.81 -10.33 -2.18
C LEU A 67 11.77 -11.46 -2.51
N ASN A 68 11.60 -12.04 -3.69
CA ASN A 68 12.47 -13.10 -4.24
C ASN A 68 13.67 -12.52 -4.99
N GLY A 69 14.46 -11.70 -4.28
CA GLY A 69 15.54 -10.88 -4.81
C GLY A 69 15.06 -9.58 -5.47
N GLY A 70 13.75 -9.33 -5.50
CA GLY A 70 13.15 -8.10 -6.01
C GLY A 70 13.31 -6.90 -5.09
N SER A 71 12.76 -5.77 -5.50
CA SER A 71 12.89 -4.51 -4.75
C SER A 71 11.54 -3.84 -4.48
N LEU A 72 11.34 -3.40 -3.24
CA LEU A 72 10.31 -2.48 -2.81
C LEU A 72 11.01 -1.22 -2.28
N THR A 73 10.77 -0.09 -2.93
CA THR A 73 11.22 1.22 -2.46
C THR A 73 10.03 2.15 -2.35
N MET A 74 9.83 2.76 -1.18
CA MET A 74 8.66 3.59 -0.94
C MET A 74 8.91 4.82 -0.08
N ALA A 75 8.13 5.85 -0.37
CA ALA A 75 7.89 6.99 0.50
C ALA A 75 6.39 7.09 0.80
N GLY A 76 5.95 6.63 1.98
CA GLY A 76 4.52 6.56 2.31
C GLY A 76 4.19 5.64 3.49
N LEU A 77 2.94 5.18 3.53
CA LEU A 77 2.41 4.30 4.58
C LEU A 77 2.15 2.88 4.05
N LEU A 78 2.65 1.86 4.75
CA LEU A 78 2.11 0.51 4.65
C LEU A 78 1.09 0.33 5.78
N TYR A 79 -0.14 0.00 5.42
CA TYR A 79 -1.20 -0.27 6.37
C TYR A 79 -1.81 -1.64 6.08
N SER A 80 -1.96 -2.43 7.13
CA SER A 80 -2.85 -3.60 7.15
C SER A 80 -3.60 -3.63 8.48
N ALA A 81 -4.87 -4.04 8.47
CA ALA A 81 -5.62 -4.07 9.71
C ALA A 81 -5.26 -5.29 10.58
N ASN A 82 -4.83 -6.39 9.96
CA ASN A 82 -4.55 -7.64 10.64
C ASN A 82 -3.04 -7.96 10.64
N GLN A 83 -2.46 -8.40 9.53
CA GLN A 83 -1.05 -8.77 9.48
C GLN A 83 -0.30 -8.05 8.36
N PHE A 84 0.95 -7.66 8.62
CA PHE A 84 1.93 -7.37 7.57
C PHE A 84 3.01 -8.46 7.60
N ILE A 85 3.15 -9.18 6.49
CA ILE A 85 4.17 -10.20 6.27
C ILE A 85 5.14 -9.68 5.20
N LEU A 86 6.42 -9.67 5.54
CA LEU A 86 7.51 -9.54 4.59
C LEU A 86 8.31 -10.84 4.61
N ASP A 87 8.25 -11.59 3.50
CA ASP A 87 9.09 -12.77 3.27
C ASP A 87 10.19 -12.45 2.26
N THR A 88 11.43 -12.78 2.61
CA THR A 88 12.61 -12.40 1.84
C THR A 88 13.47 -13.61 1.43
N SER A 89 13.92 -13.60 0.19
CA SER A 89 14.93 -14.54 -0.30
C SER A 89 15.90 -13.89 -1.28
N GLY A 90 17.12 -14.45 -1.40
CA GLY A 90 18.13 -13.96 -2.34
C GLY A 90 18.83 -12.67 -1.89
N ASN A 91 18.75 -11.62 -2.71
CA ASN A 91 19.34 -10.31 -2.43
C ASN A 91 18.29 -9.18 -2.60
N PRO A 92 17.25 -9.14 -1.76
CA PRO A 92 16.14 -8.22 -1.90
C PRO A 92 16.49 -6.81 -1.41
N VAL A 93 15.69 -5.83 -1.84
CA VAL A 93 15.71 -4.47 -1.30
C VAL A 93 14.33 -4.16 -0.76
N PHE A 94 14.21 -3.95 0.55
CA PHE A 94 13.03 -3.39 1.19
C PHE A 94 13.43 -2.08 1.84
N ASP A 95 13.09 -0.96 1.22
CA ASP A 95 13.44 0.38 1.71
C ASP A 95 12.20 1.25 1.83
N VAL A 96 11.79 1.48 3.08
CA VAL A 96 10.57 2.21 3.44
C VAL A 96 10.96 3.51 4.15
N THR A 97 10.64 4.65 3.55
CA THR A 97 10.60 5.94 4.25
C THR A 97 9.14 6.31 4.54
N GLY A 98 8.78 6.52 5.80
CA GLY A 98 7.40 6.78 6.21
C GLY A 98 7.00 5.92 7.39
N GLY A 99 6.11 4.93 7.23
CA GLY A 99 5.75 4.07 8.35
C GLY A 99 4.97 2.83 7.98
N ILE A 100 4.87 1.93 8.97
CA ILE A 100 4.11 0.70 8.91
C ILE A 100 3.12 0.73 10.08
N ILE A 101 1.84 0.55 9.78
CA ILE A 101 0.78 0.40 10.78
C ILE A 101 0.12 -0.94 10.53
N THR A 102 0.28 -1.86 11.48
CA THR A 102 -0.33 -3.19 11.42
C THR A 102 -0.59 -3.69 12.83
N TRP A 103 -1.53 -4.62 12.98
CA TRP A 103 -1.75 -5.30 14.25
C TRP A 103 -0.64 -6.30 14.54
N HIS A 104 -0.19 -7.06 13.54
CA HIS A 104 0.91 -8.01 13.65
C HIS A 104 1.94 -7.82 12.54
N LEU A 105 3.20 -7.60 12.91
CA LEU A 105 4.32 -7.47 11.98
C LEU A 105 5.18 -8.73 12.01
N LEU A 106 5.30 -9.41 10.87
CA LEU A 106 6.23 -10.52 10.64
C LEU A 106 7.20 -10.14 9.53
N ILE A 107 8.49 -10.11 9.85
CA ILE A 107 9.57 -9.99 8.87
C ILE A 107 10.42 -11.25 9.00
N GLN A 108 10.51 -12.03 7.93
CA GLN A 108 11.19 -13.32 7.91
C GLN A 108 11.88 -13.56 6.56
N GLY A 109 12.86 -14.46 6.54
CA GLY A 109 13.52 -14.85 5.31
C GLY A 109 14.95 -15.31 5.49
N VAL A 110 15.56 -15.73 4.37
CA VAL A 110 16.99 -16.09 4.29
C VAL A 110 17.60 -15.33 3.12
N ASP A 111 18.18 -14.19 3.42
CA ASP A 111 18.67 -13.27 2.41
C ASP A 111 19.99 -12.59 2.80
N THR A 112 20.55 -11.86 1.84
CA THR A 112 21.77 -11.05 1.99
C THR A 112 21.53 -9.58 1.66
N GLY A 113 20.27 -9.19 1.55
CA GLY A 113 19.84 -7.90 1.04
C GLY A 113 19.76 -6.82 2.10
N THR A 114 18.94 -5.81 1.82
CA THR A 114 18.73 -4.67 2.73
C THR A 114 17.27 -4.56 3.10
N CYS A 115 17.01 -4.42 4.40
CA CYS A 115 15.70 -4.09 4.95
C CYS A 115 15.85 -2.85 5.84
N SER A 116 15.31 -1.71 5.40
CA SER A 116 15.33 -0.43 6.10
C SER A 116 13.93 0.16 6.23
N VAL A 117 13.62 0.63 7.44
CA VAL A 117 12.41 1.42 7.71
C VAL A 117 12.85 2.69 8.42
N LEU A 118 12.74 3.82 7.71
CA LEU A 118 13.00 5.15 8.25
C LEU A 118 11.66 5.84 8.53
N TYR A 119 11.39 6.12 9.81
CA TYR A 119 10.15 6.79 10.17
C TYR A 119 10.11 8.24 9.70
N ASP A 120 9.04 8.62 9.00
CA ASP A 120 8.70 10.00 8.65
C ASP A 120 7.22 10.26 8.99
N SER A 121 6.98 11.12 9.98
CA SER A 121 5.64 11.43 10.47
C SER A 121 4.73 12.09 9.43
N LEU A 122 5.29 12.87 8.51
CA LEU A 122 4.50 13.54 7.48
C LEU A 122 3.96 12.52 6.48
N LEU A 123 4.82 11.61 6.01
CA LEU A 123 4.43 10.56 5.07
C LEU A 123 3.43 9.55 5.67
N VAL A 124 3.44 9.37 6.99
CA VAL A 124 2.42 8.56 7.70
C VAL A 124 1.10 9.32 7.84
N TYR A 125 1.14 10.61 8.14
CA TYR A 125 -0.06 11.40 8.40
C TYR A 125 -0.86 11.73 7.14
N GLN A 126 -0.19 12.07 6.03
CA GLN A 126 -0.84 12.44 4.77
C GLN A 126 -1.94 11.47 4.31
N PRO A 127 -1.70 10.15 4.21
CA PRO A 127 -2.72 9.22 3.75
C PRO A 127 -3.82 8.95 4.79
N LEU A 128 -3.67 9.40 6.04
CA LEU A 128 -4.67 9.25 7.10
C LEU A 128 -5.47 10.54 7.35
N ASP A 129 -5.04 11.68 6.82
CA ASP A 129 -5.69 12.97 7.03
C ASP A 129 -6.90 13.12 6.09
N PRO A 130 -8.13 13.10 6.63
CA PRO A 130 -9.33 13.25 5.81
C PRO A 130 -9.42 14.62 5.11
N VAL A 131 -8.70 15.64 5.59
CA VAL A 131 -8.65 16.96 4.94
C VAL A 131 -7.78 16.92 3.67
N LEU A 132 -6.71 16.12 3.68
CA LEU A 132 -5.80 15.96 2.54
C LEU A 132 -6.29 14.93 1.52
N ASN A 133 -7.11 13.97 1.97
CA ASN A 133 -7.67 12.90 1.15
C ASN A 133 -8.98 13.27 0.42
N GLY A 134 -9.43 14.52 0.52
CA GLY A 134 -10.60 15.04 -0.18
C GLY A 134 -11.74 15.42 0.77
N THR A 135 -12.13 16.69 0.71
CA THR A 135 -13.16 17.35 1.54
C THR A 135 -14.61 16.88 1.29
N GLU A 136 -14.83 15.72 0.70
CA GLU A 136 -16.17 15.27 0.32
C GLU A 136 -16.47 13.90 0.93
N SER A 137 -16.63 13.84 2.25
CA SER A 137 -17.68 12.94 2.74
C SER A 137 -18.98 13.45 2.13
N PRO A 138 -19.68 12.67 1.27
CA PRO A 138 -20.89 13.16 0.64
C PRO A 138 -21.91 13.49 1.73
N ILE A 139 -22.22 14.78 1.88
CA ILE A 139 -23.34 15.22 2.70
C ILE A 139 -24.59 14.82 1.92
N ILE A 140 -25.22 13.71 2.32
CA ILE A 140 -26.57 13.39 1.83
C ILE A 140 -27.54 14.31 2.58
N GLU A 141 -27.85 15.46 1.97
CA GLU A 141 -28.89 16.37 2.47
C GLU A 141 -30.25 15.86 1.98
N VAL A 142 -30.97 15.12 2.82
CA VAL A 142 -32.37 14.74 2.56
C VAL A 142 -33.25 15.94 2.92
N ASN A 143 -33.50 16.82 1.95
CA ASN A 143 -34.29 18.03 2.16
C ASN A 143 -35.80 17.77 2.38
N HIS A 144 -36.32 16.64 1.87
CA HIS A 144 -37.66 16.16 2.24
C HIS A 144 -37.83 14.67 1.84
N TRP A 145 -38.66 13.95 2.59
CA TRP A 145 -39.19 12.62 2.26
C TRP A 145 -40.69 12.65 2.53
N GLU A 146 -41.51 12.41 1.50
CA GLU A 146 -42.97 12.24 1.63
C GLU A 146 -43.35 10.81 1.25
N GLU A 147 -44.00 10.10 2.17
CA GLU A 147 -44.69 8.85 1.86
C GLU A 147 -46.10 9.17 1.35
N GLN A 148 -46.43 8.69 0.15
CA GLN A 148 -47.81 8.68 -0.33
C GLN A 148 -48.49 7.38 0.08
N TYR A 149 -49.66 7.51 0.73
CA TYR A 149 -50.56 6.43 1.15
C TYR A 149 -51.75 6.30 0.19
#